data_AF-A0AAJ2TRT5-F1
#
_entry.id   AF-A0AAJ2TRT5-F1
#
_cell.length_a   1.000
_cell.length_b   1.000
_cell.length_c   1.000
_cell.angle_alpha   90.00
_cell.angle_beta   90.00
_cell.angle_gamma   90.00
#
_symmetry.space_group_name_H-M   'P 1'
#
loop_
_entity.id
_entity.type
_entity.pdbx_description
1 polymer ?
#
loop_
_entity_poly.entity_id
_entity_poly.type
_entity_poly.pdbx_seq_one_letter_code
_entity_poly.pdbx_strand_id
1 'polypeptide(L)'
;MEWCPSGWGRRVTRSPHWSLRLDGEHVELSVSGQQYRLRVDDDQRVQIHPGIFWSRVELQTGDAAGLCVDGLPNGQASRLAAELQHVLFVRTTRGRKALFDTILEQVQSWLNDADALIDRGNAGRRWITHEQQQALLAERCALPLQPPELEQLFRDENVHEDLRADSHRAALDALRDWNLDWSAAWAEANEAMTQRELALAKDFLDRVESKPLTEEQARAVICLDNRVQVVAAAGSGKTSTMVAKAAYAIDRGFVEPERIVMLAFNKDAAKELEERAQRSFDRLGMGDTVVEARTFHALGLAIIAKATGRKPDIPEWTTDATLGFNKLAELVDDLKDRSTYFRTQWDMFRLVFGRDLPPLGAEMEADGYDRDGTPYIR
;
A
#
# COMPACT_ATOMS: atom_id res chain seq x y z
N MET A 1 18.82 -23.03 -25.57
CA MET A 1 18.55 -23.84 -26.80
C MET A 1 19.85 -24.51 -27.24
N GLU A 2 19.78 -25.66 -27.90
CA GLU A 2 20.96 -26.43 -28.34
C GLU A 2 20.99 -26.59 -29.87
N TRP A 3 22.16 -26.41 -30.46
CA TRP A 3 22.43 -26.48 -31.89
C TRP A 3 23.52 -27.51 -32.17
N CYS A 4 23.33 -28.35 -33.19
CA CYS A 4 24.24 -29.45 -33.49
C CYS A 4 24.37 -29.68 -35.00
N PRO A 5 25.46 -30.31 -35.47
CA PRO A 5 25.64 -30.57 -36.89
C PRO A 5 24.69 -31.68 -37.34
N SER A 6 24.19 -31.58 -38.57
CA SER A 6 23.39 -32.67 -39.14
C SER A 6 24.27 -33.90 -39.45
N GLY A 7 23.68 -35.11 -39.42
CA GLY A 7 24.41 -36.35 -39.68
C GLY A 7 25.13 -36.40 -41.05
N TRP A 8 24.53 -35.78 -42.07
CA TRP A 8 25.16 -35.60 -43.39
C TRP A 8 26.20 -34.49 -43.39
N GLY A 9 25.89 -33.34 -42.76
CA GLY A 9 26.84 -32.23 -42.60
C GLY A 9 28.15 -32.70 -41.98
N ARG A 10 28.08 -33.49 -40.89
CA ARG A 10 29.25 -34.07 -40.22
C ARG A 10 30.14 -34.91 -41.13
N ARG A 11 29.53 -35.77 -41.97
CA ARG A 11 30.29 -36.66 -42.87
C ARG A 11 30.90 -35.90 -44.04
N VAL A 12 30.19 -34.90 -44.56
CA VAL A 12 30.62 -34.10 -45.72
C VAL A 12 31.70 -33.10 -45.35
N THR A 13 31.55 -32.38 -44.23
CA THR A 13 32.53 -31.39 -43.76
C THR A 13 33.66 -32.02 -42.94
N ARG A 14 33.60 -33.34 -42.69
CA ARG A 14 34.48 -34.08 -41.78
C ARG A 14 34.57 -33.47 -40.37
N SER A 15 33.55 -32.71 -39.97
CA SER A 15 33.51 -32.07 -38.66
C SER A 15 33.42 -33.11 -37.53
N PRO A 16 34.07 -32.88 -36.38
CA PRO A 16 33.81 -33.66 -35.17
C PRO A 16 32.35 -33.56 -34.74
N HIS A 17 31.91 -34.46 -33.86
CA HIS A 17 30.60 -34.27 -33.21
C HIS A 17 30.73 -33.12 -32.23
N TRP A 18 29.90 -32.09 -32.43
CA TRP A 18 29.81 -30.97 -31.52
C TRP A 18 28.36 -30.63 -31.17
N SER A 19 28.15 -29.94 -30.06
CA SER A 19 26.90 -29.25 -29.76
C SER A 19 27.19 -27.89 -29.14
N LEU A 20 26.40 -26.90 -29.51
CA LEU A 20 26.50 -25.53 -29.05
C LEU A 20 25.22 -25.19 -28.30
N ARG A 21 25.36 -24.61 -27.11
CA ARG A 21 24.26 -24.13 -26.30
C ARG A 21 24.49 -22.68 -25.91
N LEU A 22 23.44 -21.88 -25.99
CA LEU A 22 23.39 -20.57 -25.32
C LEU A 22 22.78 -20.77 -23.95
N ASP A 23 23.51 -20.33 -22.93
CA ASP A 23 23.10 -20.30 -21.53
C ASP A 23 23.30 -18.88 -20.98
N GLY A 24 22.25 -18.07 -21.04
CA GLY A 24 22.30 -16.64 -20.74
C GLY A 24 23.31 -15.90 -21.63
N GLU A 25 24.33 -15.31 -21.03
CA GLU A 25 25.42 -14.60 -21.74
C GLU A 25 26.57 -15.50 -22.23
N HIS A 26 26.48 -16.81 -22.00
CA HIS A 26 27.55 -17.74 -22.34
C HIS A 26 27.16 -18.64 -23.50
N VAL A 27 28.11 -18.83 -24.42
CA VAL A 27 28.07 -19.87 -25.42
C VAL A 27 28.93 -21.02 -24.93
N GLU A 28 28.29 -22.16 -24.74
CA GLU A 28 28.93 -23.42 -24.39
C GLU A 28 29.00 -24.29 -25.65
N LEU A 29 30.21 -24.51 -26.15
CA LEU A 29 30.48 -25.38 -27.27
C LEU A 29 31.17 -26.65 -26.76
N SER A 30 30.52 -27.81 -26.92
CA SER A 30 31.15 -29.10 -26.68
C SER A 30 31.62 -29.70 -28.01
N VAL A 31 32.88 -30.11 -28.10
CA VAL A 31 33.47 -30.78 -29.28
C VAL A 31 34.18 -32.05 -28.84
N SER A 32 33.77 -33.21 -29.34
CA SER A 32 34.43 -34.50 -29.08
C SER A 32 34.70 -34.79 -27.59
N GLY A 33 33.79 -34.38 -26.70
CA GLY A 33 33.89 -34.61 -25.24
C GLY A 33 34.65 -33.53 -24.46
N GLN A 34 35.24 -32.53 -25.13
CA GLN A 34 35.75 -31.32 -24.47
C GLN A 34 34.70 -30.21 -24.49
N GLN A 35 34.61 -29.42 -23.42
CA GLN A 35 33.68 -28.29 -23.31
C GLN A 35 34.44 -26.97 -23.29
N TYR A 36 33.99 -26.05 -24.12
CA TYR A 36 34.51 -24.69 -24.23
C TYR A 36 33.37 -23.75 -23.87
N ARG A 37 33.58 -22.93 -22.84
CA ARG A 37 32.62 -21.91 -22.42
C ARG A 37 33.19 -20.55 -22.72
N LEU A 38 32.49 -19.78 -23.55
CA LEU A 38 32.89 -18.44 -23.97
C LEU A 38 31.78 -17.46 -23.58
N ARG A 39 32.16 -16.29 -23.07
CA ARG A 39 31.21 -15.19 -22.86
C ARG A 39 31.03 -14.42 -24.17
N VAL A 40 29.78 -14.15 -24.55
CA VAL A 40 29.48 -13.39 -25.78
C VAL A 40 29.61 -11.91 -25.48
N ASP A 41 30.82 -11.39 -25.64
CA ASP A 41 31.12 -10.00 -25.28
C ASP A 41 31.08 -9.01 -26.45
N ASP A 42 31.27 -9.50 -27.69
CA ASP A 42 31.25 -8.70 -28.92
C ASP A 42 30.92 -9.60 -30.13
N ASP A 43 30.57 -9.00 -31.27
CA ASP A 43 30.19 -9.69 -32.51
C ASP A 43 31.32 -10.54 -33.12
N GLN A 44 32.56 -10.29 -32.73
CA GLN A 44 33.74 -11.04 -33.19
C GLN A 44 33.97 -12.34 -32.42
N ARG A 45 33.34 -12.51 -31.25
CA ARG A 45 33.53 -13.70 -30.40
C ARG A 45 32.90 -14.95 -30.98
N VAL A 46 31.78 -14.79 -31.69
CA VAL A 46 31.05 -15.90 -32.31
C VAL A 46 30.60 -15.47 -33.70
N GLN A 47 31.29 -15.95 -34.73
CA GLN A 47 30.98 -15.63 -36.12
C GLN A 47 30.31 -16.80 -36.81
N ILE A 48 29.26 -16.52 -37.58
CA ILE A 48 28.54 -17.52 -38.37
C ILE A 48 28.77 -17.22 -39.84
N HIS A 49 29.44 -18.15 -40.51
CA HIS A 49 29.76 -18.04 -41.93
C HIS A 49 28.82 -18.96 -42.73
N PRO A 50 27.85 -18.42 -43.48
CA PRO A 50 26.90 -19.24 -44.23
C PRO A 50 27.57 -19.93 -45.42
N GLY A 51 27.32 -21.23 -45.58
CA GLY A 51 27.70 -22.01 -46.75
C GLY A 51 26.48 -22.45 -47.57
N ILE A 52 26.71 -23.24 -48.63
CA ILE A 52 25.65 -23.62 -49.59
C ILE A 52 24.51 -24.40 -48.91
N PHE A 53 24.84 -25.33 -48.01
CA PHE A 53 23.86 -26.16 -47.30
C PHE A 53 24.04 -26.16 -45.78
N TRP A 54 25.26 -25.89 -45.32
CA TRP A 54 25.62 -25.81 -43.90
C TRP A 54 26.44 -24.55 -43.66
N SER A 55 26.27 -24.00 -42.47
CA SER A 55 27.03 -22.87 -41.98
C SER A 55 28.12 -23.35 -41.02
N ARG A 56 29.21 -22.60 -41.02
CA ARG A 56 30.32 -22.73 -40.09
C ARG A 56 30.13 -21.74 -38.95
N VAL A 57 30.42 -22.18 -37.73
CA VAL A 57 30.43 -21.33 -36.53
C VAL A 57 31.86 -21.28 -36.01
N GLU A 58 32.37 -20.08 -35.82
CA GLU A 58 33.72 -19.81 -35.37
C GLU A 58 33.67 -19.10 -34.03
N LEU A 59 34.35 -19.65 -33.02
CA LEU A 59 34.45 -19.07 -31.69
C LEU A 59 35.88 -18.59 -31.46
N GLN A 60 36.04 -17.30 -31.17
CA GLN A 60 37.35 -16.77 -30.79
C GLN A 60 37.63 -16.99 -29.30
N THR A 61 38.40 -18.03 -29.01
CA THR A 61 39.06 -18.22 -27.71
C THR A 61 40.27 -17.29 -27.61
N GLY A 62 40.58 -16.75 -26.43
CA GLY A 62 41.65 -15.75 -26.27
C GLY A 62 43.07 -16.22 -26.62
N ASP A 63 43.27 -17.52 -26.82
CA ASP A 63 44.48 -18.09 -27.40
C ASP A 63 44.38 -18.16 -28.93
N ALA A 64 45.48 -17.83 -29.61
CA ALA A 64 45.58 -17.47 -31.04
C ALA A 64 45.04 -18.45 -32.11
N ALA A 65 44.37 -19.55 -31.73
CA ALA A 65 43.63 -20.42 -32.62
C ALA A 65 42.14 -20.43 -32.25
N GLY A 66 41.32 -19.69 -33.00
CA GLY A 66 39.86 -19.74 -32.88
C GLY A 66 39.32 -21.16 -33.12
N LEU A 67 38.30 -21.55 -32.37
CA LEU A 67 37.66 -22.85 -32.46
C LEU A 67 36.58 -22.82 -33.54
N CYS A 68 36.80 -23.55 -34.62
CA CYS A 68 35.88 -23.60 -35.76
C CYS A 68 35.12 -24.93 -35.79
N VAL A 69 33.79 -24.86 -35.87
CA VAL A 69 32.90 -26.02 -36.01
C VAL A 69 31.98 -25.86 -37.21
N ASP A 70 31.68 -26.97 -37.90
CA ASP A 70 31.03 -26.94 -39.22
C ASP A 70 29.88 -27.96 -39.30
N GLY A 71 29.02 -27.84 -40.32
CA GLY A 71 27.90 -28.76 -40.55
C GLY A 71 26.57 -28.37 -39.89
N LEU A 72 26.43 -27.12 -39.42
CA LEU A 72 25.17 -26.59 -38.88
C LEU A 72 24.19 -26.29 -40.03
N PRO A 73 22.97 -26.87 -40.07
CA PRO A 73 22.03 -26.56 -41.14
C PRO A 73 21.71 -25.05 -41.21
N ASN A 74 21.67 -24.48 -42.42
CA ASN A 74 21.49 -23.02 -42.59
C ASN A 74 20.26 -22.45 -41.87
N GLY A 75 19.16 -23.21 -41.80
CA GLY A 75 17.97 -22.80 -41.03
C GLY A 75 18.18 -22.73 -39.51
N GLN A 76 19.05 -23.59 -38.97
CA GLN A 76 19.45 -23.54 -37.56
C GLN A 76 20.50 -22.44 -37.31
N ALA A 77 21.42 -22.23 -38.26
CA ALA A 77 22.39 -21.15 -38.21
C ALA A 77 21.73 -19.76 -38.22
N SER A 78 20.67 -19.60 -39.02
CA SER A 78 19.89 -18.35 -39.05
C SER A 78 19.19 -18.07 -37.71
N ARG A 79 18.70 -19.11 -37.02
CA ARG A 79 18.12 -18.97 -35.67
C ARG A 79 19.17 -18.65 -34.62
N LEU A 80 20.34 -19.31 -34.68
CA LEU A 80 21.46 -19.01 -33.80
C LEU A 80 21.96 -17.56 -33.98
N ALA A 81 22.04 -17.08 -35.23
CA ALA A 81 22.40 -15.69 -35.54
C ALA A 81 21.40 -14.70 -34.94
N ALA A 82 20.10 -14.95 -35.05
CA ALA A 82 19.07 -14.09 -34.46
C ALA A 82 19.16 -14.02 -32.92
N GLU A 83 19.42 -15.15 -32.25
CA GLU A 83 19.60 -15.20 -30.79
C GLU A 83 20.89 -14.50 -30.33
N LEU A 84 22.00 -14.70 -31.04
CA LEU A 84 23.27 -14.00 -30.75
C LEU A 84 23.13 -12.48 -30.96
N GLN A 85 22.44 -12.06 -32.02
CA GLN A 85 22.15 -10.65 -32.27
C GLN A 85 21.27 -10.06 -31.17
N HIS A 86 20.28 -10.79 -30.65
CA HIS A 86 19.46 -10.32 -29.53
C HIS A 86 20.29 -10.10 -28.26
N VAL A 87 21.21 -11.03 -27.94
CA VAL A 87 22.14 -10.91 -26.80
C VAL A 87 23.11 -9.74 -26.97
N LEU A 88 23.65 -9.53 -28.19
CA LEU A 88 24.57 -8.43 -28.50
C LEU A 88 23.85 -7.06 -28.59
N PHE A 89 22.61 -7.02 -29.06
CA PHE A 89 21.81 -5.81 -29.19
C PHE A 89 21.51 -5.17 -27.83
N VAL A 90 21.17 -5.99 -26.84
CA VAL A 90 21.02 -5.60 -25.43
C VAL A 90 22.31 -4.97 -24.85
N ARG A 91 23.47 -5.22 -25.48
CA ARG A 91 24.78 -4.68 -25.08
C ARG A 91 25.29 -3.46 -25.87
N THR A 92 24.66 -3.05 -26.97
CA THR A 92 25.16 -1.90 -27.74
C THR A 92 25.11 -0.60 -26.92
N THR A 93 26.12 0.29 -27.05
CA THR A 93 26.17 1.61 -26.38
C THR A 93 24.87 2.39 -26.51
N ARG A 94 24.23 2.31 -27.68
CA ARG A 94 22.94 2.94 -27.97
C ARG A 94 21.78 2.32 -27.17
N GLY A 95 21.78 1.00 -26.99
CA GLY A 95 20.80 0.29 -26.16
C GLY A 95 20.98 0.59 -24.67
N ARG A 96 22.24 0.62 -24.18
CA ARG A 96 22.56 1.00 -22.79
C ARG A 96 22.20 2.46 -22.51
N LYS A 97 22.49 3.38 -23.43
CA LYS A 97 22.06 4.79 -23.34
C LYS A 97 20.54 4.94 -23.31
N ALA A 98 19.83 4.25 -24.20
CA ALA A 98 18.36 4.27 -24.19
C ALA A 98 17.76 3.69 -22.89
N LEU A 99 18.35 2.62 -22.35
CA LEU A 99 17.96 2.03 -21.07
C LEU A 99 18.22 3.02 -19.92
N PHE A 100 19.39 3.65 -19.90
CA PHE A 100 19.73 4.69 -18.94
C PHE A 100 18.75 5.86 -19.00
N ASP A 101 18.47 6.41 -20.18
CA ASP A 101 17.55 7.53 -20.38
C ASP A 101 16.14 7.16 -19.86
N THR A 102 15.66 5.95 -20.19
CA THR A 102 14.36 5.46 -19.73
C THR A 102 14.29 5.33 -18.20
N ILE A 103 15.34 4.78 -17.58
CA ILE A 103 15.41 4.61 -16.13
C ILE A 103 15.48 5.98 -15.44
N LEU A 104 16.32 6.89 -15.95
CA LEU A 104 16.49 8.22 -15.40
C LEU A 104 15.17 8.99 -15.47
N GLU A 105 14.45 8.93 -16.59
CA GLU A 105 13.15 9.57 -16.75
C GLU A 105 12.12 9.03 -15.74
N GLN A 106 12.05 7.70 -15.55
CA GLN A 106 11.16 7.09 -14.55
C GLN A 106 11.49 7.53 -13.12
N VAL A 107 12.78 7.51 -12.76
CA VAL A 107 13.27 7.92 -11.45
C VAL A 107 12.94 9.40 -11.21
N GLN A 108 13.27 10.27 -12.16
CA GLN A 108 13.02 11.71 -12.05
C GLN A 108 11.53 12.02 -11.99
N SER A 109 10.69 11.37 -12.78
CA SER A 109 9.23 11.56 -12.73
C SER A 109 8.69 11.30 -11.33
N TRP A 110 9.05 10.15 -10.75
CA TRP A 110 8.56 9.78 -9.43
C TRP A 110 9.13 10.67 -8.31
N LEU A 111 10.41 11.06 -8.40
CA LEU A 111 11.03 12.00 -7.46
C LEU A 111 10.33 13.35 -7.49
N ASN A 112 10.01 13.86 -8.67
CA ASN A 112 9.25 15.10 -8.82
C ASN A 112 7.88 15.02 -8.14
N ASP A 113 7.19 13.88 -8.22
CA ASP A 113 5.91 13.68 -7.54
C ASP A 113 6.06 13.61 -6.01
N ALA A 114 7.17 13.02 -5.53
CA ALA A 114 7.51 12.92 -4.11
C ALA A 114 7.86 14.28 -3.50
N ASP A 115 8.66 15.09 -4.20
CA ASP A 115 8.97 16.46 -3.82
C ASP A 115 7.72 17.35 -3.91
N ALA A 116 6.92 17.21 -4.97
CA ALA A 116 5.68 17.95 -5.11
C ALA A 116 4.68 17.64 -3.97
N LEU A 117 4.71 16.44 -3.39
CA LEU A 117 3.92 16.11 -2.21
C LEU A 117 4.37 16.91 -0.98
N ILE A 118 5.69 17.06 -0.77
CA ILE A 118 6.27 17.89 0.28
C ILE A 118 5.91 19.37 0.05
N ASP A 119 6.06 19.85 -1.17
CA ASP A 119 5.77 21.24 -1.54
C ASP A 119 4.29 21.59 -1.33
N ARG A 120 3.37 20.71 -1.74
CA ARG A 120 1.93 20.88 -1.47
C ARG A 120 1.64 20.90 0.03
N GLY A 121 2.28 20.03 0.81
CA GLY A 121 2.18 20.02 2.27
C GLY A 121 2.65 21.34 2.89
N ASN A 122 3.81 21.83 2.45
CA ASN A 122 4.39 23.09 2.92
C ASN A 122 3.53 24.30 2.54
N ALA A 123 3.18 24.44 1.27
CA ALA A 123 2.39 25.56 0.76
C ALA A 123 0.98 25.60 1.36
N GLY A 124 0.36 24.43 1.51
CA GLY A 124 -0.98 24.29 2.08
C GLY A 124 -1.01 24.23 3.61
N ARG A 125 0.15 24.20 4.29
CA ARG A 125 0.27 23.91 5.73
C ARG A 125 -0.48 22.63 6.12
N ARG A 126 -0.38 21.60 5.27
CA ARG A 126 -1.10 20.33 5.40
C ARG A 126 -0.17 19.19 5.79
N TRP A 127 -0.74 18.27 6.57
CA TRP A 127 -0.10 17.00 6.90
C TRP A 127 -0.05 16.12 5.65
N ILE A 128 1.11 15.56 5.36
CA ILE A 128 1.30 14.53 4.33
C ILE A 128 0.78 13.22 4.90
N THR A 129 -0.40 12.81 4.48
CA THR A 129 -1.14 11.71 5.11
C THR A 129 -0.59 10.36 4.68
N HIS A 130 -0.77 9.34 5.52
CA HIS A 130 -0.31 7.99 5.24
C HIS A 130 -0.85 7.43 3.90
N GLU A 131 -2.13 7.65 3.59
CA GLU A 131 -2.72 7.25 2.31
C GLU A 131 -2.06 7.93 1.10
N GLN A 132 -1.67 9.21 1.20
CA GLN A 132 -0.91 9.88 0.13
C GLN A 132 0.47 9.25 -0.06
N GLN A 133 1.15 8.96 1.05
CA GLN A 133 2.47 8.30 1.02
C GLN A 133 2.35 6.90 0.40
N GLN A 134 1.35 6.11 0.79
CA GLN A 134 1.14 4.76 0.25
C GLN A 134 0.74 4.79 -1.23
N ALA A 135 -0.10 5.74 -1.65
CA ALA A 135 -0.46 5.89 -3.06
C ALA A 135 0.78 6.13 -3.91
N LEU A 136 1.65 7.06 -3.49
CA LEU A 136 2.86 7.39 -4.24
C LEU A 136 3.92 6.28 -4.19
N LEU A 137 4.05 5.58 -3.06
CA LEU A 137 4.92 4.39 -2.97
C LEU A 137 4.41 3.24 -3.85
N ALA A 138 3.10 3.09 -4.02
CA ALA A 138 2.52 2.08 -4.91
C ALA A 138 2.75 2.40 -6.39
N GLU A 139 2.87 3.68 -6.74
CA GLU A 139 3.23 4.16 -8.09
C GLU A 139 4.74 4.01 -8.39
N ARG A 140 5.55 3.71 -7.36
CA ARG A 140 6.99 3.55 -7.51
C ARG A 140 7.31 2.29 -8.33
N CYS A 141 7.72 2.50 -9.58
CA CYS A 141 7.98 1.41 -10.52
C CYS A 141 9.16 0.53 -10.07
N ALA A 142 9.05 -0.77 -10.31
CA ALA A 142 10.19 -1.67 -10.25
C ALA A 142 11.13 -1.37 -11.42
N LEU A 143 12.35 -0.92 -11.12
CA LEU A 143 13.36 -0.67 -12.14
C LEU A 143 13.80 -2.00 -12.79
N PRO A 144 14.14 -1.99 -14.08
CA PRO A 144 14.47 -3.20 -14.83
C PRO A 144 15.83 -3.82 -14.45
N LEU A 145 16.63 -3.15 -13.62
CA LEU A 145 17.97 -3.57 -13.19
C LEU A 145 18.04 -3.72 -11.67
N GLN A 146 18.88 -4.64 -11.21
CA GLN A 146 19.18 -4.75 -9.78
C GLN A 146 20.09 -3.60 -9.32
N PRO A 147 20.13 -3.24 -8.02
CA PRO A 147 20.89 -2.08 -7.54
C PRO A 147 22.37 -2.03 -7.98
N PRO A 148 23.15 -3.14 -7.97
CA PRO A 148 24.54 -3.11 -8.43
C PRO A 148 24.68 -2.84 -9.94
N GLU A 149 23.76 -3.35 -10.74
CA GLU A 149 23.75 -3.16 -12.20
C GLU A 149 23.31 -1.74 -12.57
N LEU A 150 22.38 -1.20 -11.78
CA LEU A 150 21.92 0.18 -11.90
C LEU A 150 23.05 1.18 -11.60
N GLU A 151 23.80 0.96 -10.51
CA GLU A 151 24.98 1.78 -10.20
C GLU A 151 26.06 1.69 -11.28
N GLN A 152 26.28 0.50 -11.85
CA GLN A 152 27.22 0.33 -12.94
C GLN A 152 26.76 1.07 -14.21
N LEU A 153 25.48 1.01 -14.55
CA LEU A 153 24.91 1.74 -15.68
C LEU A 153 25.08 3.25 -15.53
N PHE A 154 24.82 3.78 -14.34
CA PHE A 154 24.95 5.21 -14.00
C PHE A 154 26.40 5.68 -13.90
N ARG A 155 27.40 4.80 -13.98
CA ARG A 155 28.84 5.14 -13.96
C ARG A 155 29.54 4.76 -15.27
N ASP A 156 28.80 4.26 -16.26
CA ASP A 156 29.37 3.76 -17.51
C ASP A 156 29.78 4.91 -18.42
N GLU A 157 31.09 5.04 -18.66
CA GLU A 157 31.69 6.03 -19.58
C GLU A 157 31.14 5.94 -21.00
N ASN A 158 30.56 4.81 -21.41
CA ASN A 158 29.97 4.66 -22.75
C ASN A 158 28.52 5.18 -22.81
N VAL A 159 27.83 5.27 -21.67
CA VAL A 159 26.45 5.77 -21.57
C VAL A 159 26.43 7.30 -21.49
N HIS A 160 27.44 7.88 -20.85
CA HIS A 160 27.57 9.32 -20.64
C HIS A 160 28.57 9.95 -21.60
N GLU A 161 28.21 11.11 -22.17
CA GLU A 161 29.14 11.86 -23.04
C GLU A 161 30.29 12.50 -22.24
N ASP A 162 30.02 12.90 -20.98
CA ASP A 162 31.01 13.39 -20.03
C ASP A 162 30.57 13.08 -18.59
N LEU A 163 31.38 12.30 -17.86
CA LEU A 163 31.14 12.00 -16.44
C LEU A 163 31.35 13.19 -15.51
N ARG A 164 31.93 14.29 -15.99
CA ARG A 164 32.12 15.53 -15.21
C ARG A 164 31.00 16.54 -15.45
N ALA A 165 30.13 16.29 -16.41
CA ALA A 165 29.01 17.17 -16.71
C ALA A 165 28.02 17.25 -15.55
N ASP A 166 27.39 18.41 -15.40
CA ASP A 166 26.36 18.63 -14.37
C ASP A 166 25.14 17.72 -14.58
N SER A 167 24.84 17.32 -15.82
CA SER A 167 23.79 16.35 -16.13
C SER A 167 24.07 14.95 -15.56
N HIS A 168 25.33 14.51 -15.58
CA HIS A 168 25.72 13.23 -14.96
C HIS A 168 25.64 13.31 -13.43
N ARG A 169 26.08 14.43 -12.83
CA ARG A 169 25.94 14.65 -11.39
C ARG A 169 24.47 14.63 -10.96
N ALA A 170 23.60 15.32 -11.70
CA ALA A 170 22.16 15.32 -11.44
C ALA A 170 21.55 13.92 -11.56
N ALA A 171 22.02 13.09 -12.49
CA ALA A 171 21.59 11.70 -12.60
C ALA A 171 22.02 10.86 -11.38
N LEU A 172 23.26 11.03 -10.90
CA LEU A 172 23.73 10.36 -9.68
C LEU A 172 22.98 10.82 -8.43
N ASP A 173 22.69 12.12 -8.32
CA ASP A 173 21.87 12.67 -7.24
C ASP A 173 20.45 12.09 -7.29
N ALA A 174 19.82 12.04 -8.46
CA ALA A 174 18.51 11.41 -8.62
C ALA A 174 18.54 9.93 -8.22
N LEU A 175 19.58 9.17 -8.58
CA LEU A 175 19.71 7.78 -8.14
C LEU A 175 19.91 7.66 -6.62
N ARG A 176 20.68 8.56 -6.00
CA ARG A 176 20.82 8.60 -4.54
C ARG A 176 19.46 8.89 -3.89
N ASP A 177 18.76 9.89 -4.38
CA ASP A 177 17.51 10.37 -3.82
C ASP A 177 16.38 9.34 -4.02
N TRP A 178 16.39 8.61 -5.13
CA TRP A 178 15.58 7.42 -5.33
C TRP A 178 15.75 6.42 -4.18
N ASN A 179 16.98 6.15 -3.76
CA ASN A 179 17.28 5.16 -2.73
C ASN A 179 17.06 5.66 -1.28
N LEU A 180 16.57 6.88 -1.08
CA LEU A 180 16.21 7.38 0.24
C LEU A 180 15.03 6.62 0.85
N ASP A 181 14.97 6.64 2.18
CA ASP A 181 13.75 6.30 2.91
C ASP A 181 12.78 7.49 2.84
N TRP A 182 11.95 7.48 1.80
CA TRP A 182 10.94 8.51 1.57
C TRP A 182 9.88 8.58 2.68
N SER A 183 9.63 7.47 3.38
CA SER A 183 8.72 7.48 4.52
C SER A 183 9.31 8.31 5.67
N ALA A 184 10.61 8.17 5.92
CA ALA A 184 11.33 9.02 6.88
C ALA A 184 11.37 10.48 6.42
N ALA A 185 11.64 10.74 5.14
CA ALA A 185 11.67 12.10 4.60
C ALA A 185 10.32 12.83 4.75
N TRP A 186 9.19 12.16 4.47
CA TRP A 186 7.87 12.74 4.69
C TRP A 186 7.52 12.90 6.17
N ALA A 187 8.02 12.01 7.04
CA ALA A 187 7.87 12.16 8.49
C ALA A 187 8.62 13.40 9.01
N GLU A 188 9.84 13.64 8.53
CA GLU A 188 10.62 14.84 8.84
C GLU A 188 9.93 16.11 8.32
N ALA A 189 9.37 16.07 7.11
CA ALA A 189 8.59 17.18 6.55
C ALA A 189 7.35 17.49 7.40
N ASN A 190 6.61 16.45 7.84
CA ASN A 190 5.46 16.59 8.74
C ASN A 190 5.85 17.17 10.11
N GLU A 191 6.99 16.75 10.66
CA GLU A 191 7.51 17.29 11.92
C GLU A 191 7.90 18.76 11.77
N ALA A 192 8.62 19.13 10.71
CA ALA A 192 8.99 20.51 10.42
C ALA A 192 7.76 21.40 10.18
N MET A 193 6.71 20.88 9.51
CA MET A 193 5.42 21.55 9.41
C MET A 193 4.79 21.74 10.79
N THR A 194 4.75 20.69 11.61
CA THR A 194 4.15 20.70 12.95
C THR A 194 4.80 21.73 13.86
N GLN A 195 6.13 21.81 13.87
CA GLN A 195 6.86 22.81 14.66
C GLN A 195 6.52 24.24 14.26
N ARG A 196 6.46 24.52 12.96
CA ARG A 196 6.04 25.83 12.45
C ARG A 196 4.60 26.13 12.85
N GLU A 197 3.72 25.15 12.73
CA GLU A 197 2.31 25.30 13.04
C GLU A 197 2.07 25.50 14.54
N LEU A 198 2.80 24.82 15.43
CA LEU A 198 2.73 25.04 16.89
C LEU A 198 3.02 26.49 17.26
N ALA A 199 3.99 27.12 16.59
CA ALA A 199 4.32 28.53 16.80
C ALA A 199 3.25 29.47 16.22
N LEU A 200 2.82 29.23 14.98
CA LEU A 200 1.85 30.08 14.28
C LEU A 200 0.43 29.98 14.87
N ALA A 201 0.04 28.80 15.34
CA ALA A 201 -1.27 28.51 15.91
C ALA A 201 -1.32 28.73 17.43
N LYS A 202 -0.24 29.21 18.06
CA LYS A 202 -0.12 29.28 19.53
C LYS A 202 -1.33 29.96 20.17
N ASP A 203 -1.71 31.12 19.65
CA ASP A 203 -2.85 31.90 20.13
C ASP A 203 -4.18 31.15 20.06
N PHE A 204 -4.38 30.36 19.01
CA PHE A 204 -5.55 29.50 18.85
C PHE A 204 -5.52 28.36 19.87
N LEU A 205 -4.37 27.67 19.97
CA LEU A 205 -4.17 26.51 20.85
C LEU A 205 -4.28 26.88 22.35
N ASP A 206 -3.91 28.10 22.70
CA ASP A 206 -4.03 28.62 24.06
C ASP A 206 -5.48 28.99 24.45
N ARG A 207 -6.34 29.25 23.46
CA ARG A 207 -7.70 29.82 23.65
C ARG A 207 -8.86 28.89 23.32
N VAL A 208 -8.62 27.84 22.54
CA VAL A 208 -9.67 26.89 22.11
C VAL A 208 -10.40 26.25 23.29
N GLU A 209 -9.70 26.05 24.41
CA GLU A 209 -10.24 25.49 25.63
C GLU A 209 -10.06 26.41 26.83
N SER A 210 -10.68 26.08 27.96
CA SER A 210 -10.59 26.89 29.19
C SER A 210 -9.18 26.98 29.77
N LYS A 211 -8.29 26.09 29.34
CA LYS A 211 -6.85 26.10 29.64
C LYS A 211 -6.10 25.86 28.32
N PRO A 212 -4.88 26.41 28.18
CA PRO A 212 -4.01 26.10 27.06
C PRO A 212 -3.79 24.59 26.91
N LEU A 213 -3.77 24.12 25.66
CA LEU A 213 -3.44 22.74 25.36
C LEU A 213 -1.97 22.44 25.71
N THR A 214 -1.70 21.22 26.18
CA THR A 214 -0.31 20.76 26.29
C THR A 214 0.29 20.57 24.89
N GLU A 215 1.62 20.53 24.78
CA GLU A 215 2.27 20.29 23.49
C GLU A 215 1.82 18.98 22.84
N GLU A 216 1.66 17.90 23.62
CA GLU A 216 1.16 16.61 23.12
C GLU A 216 -0.27 16.72 22.55
N GLN A 217 -1.15 17.46 23.24
CA GLN A 217 -2.51 17.70 22.75
C GLN A 217 -2.50 18.56 21.49
N ALA A 218 -1.69 19.61 21.45
CA ALA A 218 -1.54 20.49 20.29
C ALA A 218 -1.00 19.73 19.06
N ARG A 219 -0.01 18.86 19.25
CA ARG A 219 0.49 17.96 18.20
C ARG A 219 -0.60 17.02 17.70
N ALA A 220 -1.40 16.44 18.59
CA ALA A 220 -2.53 15.59 18.21
C ALA A 220 -3.63 16.35 17.44
N VAL A 221 -3.80 17.65 17.72
CA VAL A 221 -4.70 18.57 16.98
C VAL A 221 -4.16 18.86 15.58
N ILE A 222 -2.87 19.17 15.45
CA ILE A 222 -2.22 19.54 14.18
C ILE A 222 -2.06 18.33 13.25
N CYS A 223 -1.80 17.14 13.80
CA CYS A 223 -1.66 15.91 13.03
C CYS A 223 -2.99 15.53 12.36
N LEU A 224 -3.15 15.84 11.08
CA LEU A 224 -4.34 15.53 10.29
C LEU A 224 -4.12 14.34 9.34
N ASP A 225 -3.47 13.30 9.85
CA ASP A 225 -3.41 12.03 9.14
C ASP A 225 -4.81 11.38 9.02
N ASN A 226 -4.96 10.45 8.07
CA ASN A 226 -6.23 9.79 7.77
C ASN A 226 -6.77 9.00 8.97
N ARG A 227 -5.87 8.41 9.77
CA ARG A 227 -6.20 7.56 10.91
C ARG A 227 -5.25 7.85 12.07
N VAL A 228 -5.78 8.40 13.16
CA VAL A 228 -4.98 8.79 14.33
C VAL A 228 -5.58 8.18 15.59
N GLN A 229 -4.76 7.43 16.33
CA GLN A 229 -5.12 6.91 17.65
C GLN A 229 -4.48 7.77 18.73
N VAL A 230 -5.30 8.39 19.58
CA VAL A 230 -4.83 9.13 20.75
C VAL A 230 -5.03 8.26 22.00
N VAL A 231 -3.93 7.76 22.57
CA VAL A 231 -3.94 7.01 23.83
C VAL A 231 -3.84 7.99 24.99
N ALA A 232 -4.86 8.04 25.84
CA ALA A 232 -5.01 9.10 26.81
C ALA A 232 -5.59 8.61 28.14
N ALA A 233 -4.85 8.86 29.23
CA ALA A 233 -5.26 8.53 30.59
C ALA A 233 -6.55 9.26 31.01
N ALA A 234 -7.19 8.79 32.08
CA ALA A 234 -8.33 9.52 32.65
C ALA A 234 -7.90 10.96 33.03
N GLY A 235 -8.75 11.95 32.72
CA GLY A 235 -8.46 13.35 33.02
C GLY A 235 -7.43 14.05 32.12
N SER A 236 -6.81 13.39 31.15
CA SER A 236 -5.77 14.00 30.28
C SER A 236 -6.31 14.89 29.15
N GLY A 237 -7.59 15.27 29.18
CA GLY A 237 -8.19 16.16 28.19
C GLY A 237 -8.57 15.54 26.85
N LYS A 238 -8.91 14.24 26.79
CA LYS A 238 -9.36 13.54 25.56
C LYS A 238 -10.38 14.33 24.74
N THR A 239 -11.46 14.74 25.40
CA THR A 239 -12.55 15.48 24.79
C THR A 239 -12.09 16.85 24.30
N SER A 240 -11.24 17.53 25.08
CA SER A 240 -10.62 18.81 24.70
C SER A 240 -9.81 18.69 23.42
N THR A 241 -8.95 17.68 23.32
CA THR A 241 -8.12 17.43 22.14
C THR A 241 -8.98 17.16 20.91
N MET A 242 -10.04 16.36 21.05
CA MET A 242 -10.94 16.03 19.94
C MET A 242 -11.72 17.25 19.44
N VAL A 243 -12.25 18.07 20.35
CA VAL A 243 -12.96 19.31 19.99
C VAL A 243 -12.01 20.32 19.36
N ALA A 244 -10.83 20.51 19.95
CA ALA A 244 -9.83 21.42 19.41
C ALA A 244 -9.34 21.00 18.01
N LYS A 245 -9.31 19.70 17.72
CA LYS A 245 -8.98 19.17 16.40
C LYS A 245 -10.01 19.55 15.34
N ALA A 246 -11.29 19.43 15.66
CA ALA A 246 -12.35 19.88 14.77
C ALA A 246 -12.30 21.41 14.56
N ALA A 247 -12.14 22.17 15.64
CA ALA A 247 -11.98 23.63 15.57
C ALA A 247 -10.81 24.01 14.66
N TYR A 248 -9.66 23.34 14.81
CA TYR A 248 -8.46 23.61 14.04
C TYR A 248 -8.64 23.31 12.55
N ALA A 249 -9.26 22.17 12.22
CA ALA A 249 -9.55 21.81 10.83
C ALA A 249 -10.48 22.82 10.14
N ILE A 250 -11.46 23.36 10.86
CA ILE A 250 -12.38 24.38 10.35
C ILE A 250 -11.70 25.74 10.24
N ASP A 251 -11.01 26.20 11.30
CA ASP A 251 -10.30 27.49 11.35
C ASP A 251 -9.26 27.63 10.23
N ARG A 252 -8.61 26.53 9.86
CA ARG A 252 -7.66 26.49 8.74
C ARG A 252 -8.31 26.33 7.36
N GLY A 253 -9.63 26.18 7.28
CA GLY A 253 -10.36 25.93 6.04
C GLY A 253 -10.02 24.57 5.41
N PHE A 254 -9.59 23.59 6.21
CA PHE A 254 -9.25 22.26 5.70
C PHE A 254 -10.51 21.41 5.50
N VAL A 255 -11.50 21.57 6.36
CA VAL A 255 -12.75 20.80 6.36
C VAL A 255 -13.91 21.71 6.74
N GLU A 256 -14.98 21.70 5.96
CA GLU A 256 -16.24 22.38 6.28
C GLU A 256 -16.90 21.74 7.51
N PRO A 257 -17.56 22.51 8.40
CA PRO A 257 -18.18 21.99 9.63
C PRO A 257 -19.13 20.80 9.39
N GLU A 258 -19.92 20.84 8.32
CA GLU A 258 -20.91 19.79 7.99
C GLU A 258 -20.26 18.48 7.52
N ARG A 259 -18.95 18.49 7.26
CA ARG A 259 -18.16 17.30 6.92
C ARG A 259 -17.51 16.67 8.15
N ILE A 260 -17.72 17.23 9.34
CA ILE A 260 -17.21 16.70 10.60
C ILE A 260 -18.37 16.09 11.40
N VAL A 261 -18.19 14.86 11.86
CA VAL A 261 -19.10 14.21 12.81
C VAL A 261 -18.30 13.70 14.00
N MET A 262 -18.76 14.06 15.20
CA MET A 262 -18.25 13.52 16.45
C MET A 262 -19.16 12.41 16.98
N LEU A 263 -18.56 11.31 17.43
CA LEU A 263 -19.33 10.13 17.86
C LEU A 263 -19.16 9.84 19.35
N ALA A 264 -20.26 9.51 20.01
CA ALA A 264 -20.29 9.05 21.39
C ALA A 264 -21.16 7.79 21.54
N PHE A 265 -20.99 7.05 22.64
CA PHE A 265 -21.74 5.81 22.87
C PHE A 265 -23.18 6.04 23.34
N ASN A 266 -23.42 7.07 24.15
CA ASN A 266 -24.73 7.38 24.72
C ASN A 266 -25.15 8.82 24.41
N LYS A 267 -26.44 9.11 24.62
CA LYS A 267 -27.05 10.40 24.27
C LYS A 267 -26.48 11.55 25.12
N ASP A 268 -26.25 11.31 26.40
CA ASP A 268 -25.74 12.34 27.31
C ASP A 268 -24.32 12.76 26.93
N ALA A 269 -23.45 11.81 26.60
CA ALA A 269 -22.09 12.06 26.12
C ALA A 269 -22.07 12.77 24.76
N ALA A 270 -23.00 12.44 23.85
CA ALA A 270 -23.13 13.15 22.57
C ALA A 270 -23.53 14.62 22.81
N LYS A 271 -24.52 14.85 23.67
CA LYS A 271 -24.99 16.20 24.02
C LYS A 271 -23.91 17.02 24.73
N GLU A 272 -23.21 16.43 25.70
CA GLU A 272 -22.09 17.08 26.37
C GLU A 272 -20.99 17.47 25.38
N LEU A 273 -20.69 16.58 24.42
CA LEU A 273 -19.69 16.82 23.40
C LEU A 273 -20.08 17.96 22.46
N GLU A 274 -21.34 18.04 22.05
CA GLU A 274 -21.91 19.14 21.27
C GLU A 274 -21.82 20.47 22.02
N GLU A 275 -22.29 20.52 23.26
CA GLU A 275 -22.22 21.72 24.12
C GLU A 275 -20.78 22.16 24.38
N ARG A 276 -19.84 21.21 24.47
CA ARG A 276 -18.42 21.51 24.63
C ARG A 276 -17.80 22.04 23.34
N ALA A 277 -18.16 21.47 22.19
CA ALA A 277 -17.73 21.95 20.90
C ALA A 277 -18.18 23.41 20.68
N GLN A 278 -19.47 23.68 20.90
CA GLN A 278 -20.03 25.03 20.78
C GLN A 278 -19.30 26.04 21.68
N ARG A 279 -19.10 25.71 22.96
CA ARG A 279 -18.34 26.58 23.89
C ARG A 279 -16.91 26.86 23.43
N SER A 280 -16.27 25.90 22.76
CA SER A 280 -14.91 26.07 22.24
C SER A 280 -14.90 26.96 21.01
N PHE A 281 -15.88 26.79 20.13
CA PHE A 281 -16.08 27.67 18.96
C PHE A 281 -16.41 29.11 19.37
N ASP A 282 -17.28 29.31 20.37
CA ASP A 282 -17.61 30.63 20.89
C ASP A 282 -16.36 31.38 21.38
N ARG A 283 -15.45 30.69 22.09
CA ARG A 283 -14.17 31.28 22.56
C ARG A 283 -13.25 31.71 21.42
N LEU A 284 -13.35 31.04 20.27
CA LEU A 284 -12.57 31.34 19.08
C LEU A 284 -13.23 32.38 18.18
N GLY A 285 -14.41 32.90 18.56
CA GLY A 285 -15.19 33.81 17.72
C GLY A 285 -15.91 33.11 16.56
N MET A 286 -16.08 31.80 16.64
CA MET A 286 -16.73 30.94 15.65
C MET A 286 -18.16 30.54 16.08
N GLY A 287 -18.89 31.42 16.77
CA GLY A 287 -20.17 31.06 17.42
C GLY A 287 -21.26 30.56 16.46
N ASP A 288 -21.21 30.94 15.18
CA ASP A 288 -22.15 30.46 14.15
C ASP A 288 -21.77 29.07 13.60
N THR A 289 -20.61 28.52 13.99
CA THR A 289 -20.14 27.20 13.55
C THR A 289 -20.72 26.10 14.41
N VAL A 290 -21.33 25.09 13.78
CA VAL A 290 -21.88 23.92 14.47
C VAL A 290 -21.24 22.66 13.90
N VAL A 291 -20.74 21.80 14.80
CA VAL A 291 -20.28 20.46 14.45
C VAL A 291 -21.21 19.45 15.09
N GLU A 292 -21.64 18.48 14.30
CA GLU A 292 -22.61 17.49 14.74
C GLU A 292 -21.96 16.46 15.68
N ALA A 293 -22.57 16.25 16.85
CA ALA A 293 -22.27 15.11 17.72
C ALA A 293 -23.44 14.11 17.71
N ARG A 294 -23.19 12.85 17.36
CA ARG A 294 -24.21 11.80 17.32
C ARG A 294 -23.80 10.58 18.12
N THR A 295 -24.77 9.76 18.48
CA THR A 295 -24.49 8.37 18.83
C THR A 295 -24.27 7.54 17.57
N PHE A 296 -23.58 6.41 17.68
CA PHE A 296 -23.44 5.45 16.57
C PHE A 296 -24.79 5.04 15.99
N HIS A 297 -25.78 4.76 16.84
CA HIS A 297 -27.15 4.42 16.42
C HIS A 297 -27.84 5.57 15.68
N ALA A 298 -27.71 6.81 16.19
CA ALA A 298 -28.31 7.98 15.54
C ALA A 298 -27.68 8.24 14.17
N LEU A 299 -26.36 8.10 14.04
CA LEU A 299 -25.68 8.21 12.75
C LEU A 299 -26.15 7.12 11.78
N GLY A 300 -26.22 5.85 12.24
CA GLY A 300 -26.69 4.73 11.43
C GLY A 300 -28.11 4.94 10.89
N LEU A 301 -29.03 5.39 11.75
CA LEU A 301 -30.40 5.73 11.34
C LEU A 301 -30.44 6.85 10.29
N ALA A 302 -29.62 7.89 10.45
CA ALA A 302 -29.54 8.99 9.50
C ALA A 302 -29.01 8.54 8.13
N ILE A 303 -27.99 7.67 8.12
CA ILE A 303 -27.46 7.07 6.88
C ILE A 303 -28.52 6.24 6.18
N ILE A 304 -29.22 5.36 6.91
CA ILE A 304 -30.29 4.53 6.33
C ILE A 304 -31.40 5.43 5.78
N ALA A 305 -31.86 6.42 6.55
CA ALA A 305 -32.91 7.34 6.12
C ALA A 305 -32.52 8.07 4.82
N LYS A 306 -31.27 8.52 4.71
CA LYS A 306 -30.75 9.18 3.50
C LYS A 306 -30.64 8.22 2.31
N ALA A 307 -30.22 6.98 2.54
CA ALA A 307 -30.05 5.99 1.48
C ALA A 307 -31.38 5.43 0.96
N THR A 308 -32.38 5.23 1.83
CA THR A 308 -33.66 4.60 1.49
C THR A 308 -34.81 5.58 1.28
N GLY A 309 -34.62 6.85 1.66
CA GLY A 309 -35.68 7.86 1.68
C GLY A 309 -36.67 7.71 2.84
N ARG A 310 -36.50 6.71 3.72
CA ARG A 310 -37.38 6.47 4.87
C ARG A 310 -36.56 6.16 6.12
N LYS A 311 -36.78 6.93 7.18
CA LYS A 311 -36.21 6.62 8.50
C LYS A 311 -36.82 5.31 9.04
N PRO A 312 -36.00 4.31 9.41
CA PRO A 312 -36.50 3.11 10.04
C PRO A 312 -37.24 3.44 11.34
N ASP A 313 -38.39 2.83 11.52
CA ASP A 313 -39.07 2.83 12.81
C ASP A 313 -38.50 1.68 13.65
N ILE A 314 -38.02 2.00 14.85
CA ILE A 314 -37.46 1.03 15.77
C ILE A 314 -38.57 0.72 16.79
N PRO A 315 -39.15 -0.49 16.77
CA PRO A 315 -40.20 -0.84 17.71
C PRO A 315 -39.70 -0.81 19.15
N GLU A 316 -40.52 -0.33 20.09
CA GLU A 316 -40.15 -0.20 21.52
C GLU A 316 -39.65 -1.50 22.15
N TRP A 317 -40.20 -2.64 21.70
CA TRP A 317 -39.80 -3.97 22.17
C TRP A 317 -38.35 -4.35 21.79
N THR A 318 -37.71 -3.65 20.86
CA THR A 318 -36.29 -3.89 20.55
C THR A 318 -35.33 -3.23 21.54
N THR A 319 -35.81 -2.21 22.27
CA THR A 319 -35.01 -1.44 23.23
C THR A 319 -35.24 -1.83 24.68
N ASP A 320 -36.35 -2.50 24.96
CA ASP A 320 -36.70 -3.03 26.28
C ASP A 320 -36.59 -4.57 26.27
N ALA A 321 -35.78 -5.13 27.17
CA ALA A 321 -35.50 -6.57 27.19
C ALA A 321 -36.74 -7.40 27.49
N THR A 322 -37.64 -6.92 28.36
CA THR A 322 -38.86 -7.63 28.75
C THR A 322 -39.87 -7.60 27.61
N LEU A 323 -40.11 -6.43 27.01
CA LEU A 323 -40.97 -6.31 25.83
C LEU A 323 -40.42 -7.12 24.66
N GLY A 324 -39.10 -7.13 24.47
CA GLY A 324 -38.42 -7.92 23.44
C GLY A 324 -38.59 -9.41 23.63
N PHE A 325 -38.46 -9.90 24.86
CA PHE A 325 -38.74 -11.29 25.19
C PHE A 325 -40.20 -11.66 24.92
N ASN A 326 -41.14 -10.82 25.37
CA ASN A 326 -42.57 -11.02 25.12
C ASN A 326 -42.87 -11.07 23.63
N LYS A 327 -42.26 -10.19 22.83
CA LYS A 327 -42.44 -10.19 21.38
C LYS A 327 -41.84 -11.41 20.71
N LEU A 328 -40.67 -11.87 21.15
CA LEU A 328 -40.06 -13.11 20.66
C LEU A 328 -40.94 -14.32 21.00
N ALA A 329 -41.48 -14.40 22.22
CA ALA A 329 -42.39 -15.47 22.61
C ALA A 329 -43.64 -15.47 21.74
N GLU A 330 -44.26 -14.30 21.52
CA GLU A 330 -45.40 -14.12 20.61
C GLU A 330 -45.08 -14.61 19.18
N LEU A 331 -43.91 -14.23 18.63
CA LEU A 331 -43.48 -14.66 17.30
C LEU A 331 -43.25 -16.18 17.22
N VAL A 332 -42.66 -16.77 18.25
CA VAL A 332 -42.43 -18.21 18.33
C VAL A 332 -43.76 -18.96 18.40
N ASP A 333 -44.72 -18.48 19.20
CA ASP A 333 -46.05 -19.09 19.31
C ASP A 333 -46.82 -18.99 17.98
N ASP A 334 -46.82 -17.83 17.33
CA ASP A 334 -47.44 -17.66 16.01
C ASP A 334 -46.80 -18.58 14.94
N LEU A 335 -45.47 -18.76 14.97
CA LEU A 335 -44.78 -19.69 14.07
C LEU A 335 -45.11 -21.16 14.38
N LYS A 336 -45.22 -21.53 15.66
CA LYS A 336 -45.65 -22.88 16.08
C LYS A 336 -47.06 -23.20 15.62
N ASP A 337 -47.96 -22.22 15.64
CA ASP A 337 -49.35 -22.41 15.23
C ASP A 337 -49.49 -22.49 13.71
N ARG A 338 -48.66 -21.77 12.95
CA ARG A 338 -48.70 -21.76 11.48
C ARG A 338 -47.92 -22.89 10.81
N SER A 339 -46.95 -23.49 11.49
CA SER A 339 -46.06 -24.50 10.90
C SER A 339 -45.81 -25.67 11.86
N THR A 340 -46.38 -26.83 11.53
CA THR A 340 -46.12 -28.08 12.25
C THR A 340 -44.64 -28.45 12.23
N TYR A 341 -43.95 -28.20 11.11
CA TYR A 341 -42.50 -28.41 11.01
C TYR A 341 -41.73 -27.54 12.00
N PHE A 342 -41.98 -26.22 12.04
CA PHE A 342 -41.32 -25.33 12.98
C PHE A 342 -41.62 -25.72 14.42
N ARG A 343 -42.88 -26.06 14.73
CA ARG A 343 -43.30 -26.54 16.04
C ARG A 343 -42.52 -27.77 16.48
N THR A 344 -42.42 -28.80 15.65
CA THR A 344 -41.66 -30.01 15.98
C THR A 344 -40.18 -29.70 16.23
N GLN A 345 -39.56 -28.85 15.41
CA GLN A 345 -38.16 -28.45 15.62
C GLN A 345 -37.98 -27.64 16.91
N TRP A 346 -38.88 -26.71 17.21
CA TRP A 346 -38.85 -25.90 18.41
C TRP A 346 -39.06 -26.74 19.69
N ASP A 347 -40.03 -27.66 19.67
CA ASP A 347 -40.29 -28.55 20.80
C ASP A 347 -39.12 -29.49 21.05
N MET A 348 -38.49 -30.02 19.98
CA MET A 348 -37.28 -30.83 20.09
C MET A 348 -36.09 -30.01 20.62
N PHE A 349 -35.91 -28.77 20.15
CA PHE A 349 -34.90 -27.85 20.68
C PHE A 349 -35.11 -27.60 22.18
N ARG A 350 -36.33 -27.29 22.61
CA ARG A 350 -36.68 -27.10 24.03
C ARG A 350 -36.47 -28.37 24.87
N LEU A 351 -36.75 -29.55 24.31
CA LEU A 351 -36.54 -30.83 25.00
C LEU A 351 -35.05 -31.16 25.18
N VAL A 352 -34.21 -30.87 24.18
CA VAL A 352 -32.78 -31.20 24.19
C VAL A 352 -31.95 -30.14 24.92
N PHE A 353 -32.30 -28.86 24.78
CA PHE A 353 -31.52 -27.73 25.29
C PHE A 353 -32.24 -26.90 26.37
N GLY A 354 -33.44 -27.29 26.79
CA GLY A 354 -34.09 -26.68 27.94
C GLY A 354 -33.26 -26.94 29.20
N ARG A 355 -32.86 -25.87 29.90
CA ARG A 355 -32.26 -26.01 31.24
C ARG A 355 -33.35 -26.40 32.24
N ASP A 356 -33.01 -27.30 33.17
CA ASP A 356 -33.86 -27.58 34.32
C ASP A 356 -33.98 -26.33 35.21
N LEU A 357 -35.17 -26.13 35.80
CA LEU A 357 -35.33 -25.15 36.88
C LEU A 357 -34.49 -25.61 38.08
N PRO A 358 -33.74 -24.71 38.73
CA PRO A 358 -32.99 -25.08 39.92
C PRO A 358 -33.93 -25.60 41.03
N PRO A 359 -33.45 -26.52 41.89
CA PRO A 359 -34.22 -27.01 43.02
C PRO A 359 -34.69 -25.85 43.91
N LEU A 360 -35.88 -25.96 44.50
CA LEU A 360 -36.42 -24.98 45.44
C LEU A 360 -35.39 -24.65 46.54
N GLY A 361 -34.87 -23.41 46.53
CA GLY A 361 -33.90 -22.90 47.50
C GLY A 361 -32.43 -22.88 47.05
N ALA A 362 -32.12 -23.30 45.81
CA ALA A 362 -30.77 -23.15 45.26
C ALA A 362 -30.53 -21.72 44.76
N GLU A 363 -29.32 -21.18 44.99
CA GLU A 363 -28.89 -19.91 44.41
C GLU A 363 -28.86 -20.05 42.88
N MET A 364 -29.58 -19.17 42.20
CA MET A 364 -29.57 -19.08 40.74
C MET A 364 -28.33 -18.32 40.29
N GLU A 365 -27.52 -18.91 39.40
CA GLU A 365 -26.46 -18.16 38.73
C GLU A 365 -27.08 -16.99 37.94
N ALA A 366 -26.55 -15.79 38.13
CA ALA A 366 -27.04 -14.60 37.46
C ALA A 366 -26.84 -14.70 35.94
N ASP A 367 -27.91 -14.47 35.17
CA ASP A 367 -27.86 -14.41 33.70
C ASP A 367 -27.14 -13.14 33.19
N GLY A 368 -26.96 -12.15 34.06
CA GLY A 368 -26.17 -10.96 33.82
C GLY A 368 -26.05 -10.09 35.07
N TYR A 369 -25.27 -9.02 34.96
CA TYR A 369 -25.16 -7.98 35.97
C TYR A 369 -25.64 -6.66 35.37
N ASP A 370 -26.40 -5.87 36.14
CA ASP A 370 -26.80 -4.53 35.70
C ASP A 370 -25.62 -3.55 35.76
N ARG A 371 -25.86 -2.27 35.40
CA ARG A 371 -24.81 -1.24 35.38
C ARG A 371 -24.22 -0.95 36.77
N ASP A 372 -24.91 -1.34 37.84
CA ASP A 372 -24.52 -1.12 39.23
C ASP A 372 -23.90 -2.39 39.86
N GLY A 373 -23.74 -3.46 39.08
CA GLY A 373 -23.17 -4.73 39.52
C GLY A 373 -24.16 -5.63 40.27
N THR A 374 -25.45 -5.33 40.21
CA THR A 374 -26.49 -6.19 40.80
C THR A 374 -26.74 -7.37 39.86
N PRO A 375 -26.64 -8.61 40.35
CA PRO A 375 -26.98 -9.79 39.56
C PRO A 375 -28.47 -9.81 39.24
N TYR A 376 -28.83 -10.07 37.99
CA TYR A 376 -30.20 -10.36 37.59
C TYR A 376 -30.28 -11.69 36.85
N ILE A 377 -31.45 -12.29 36.92
CA ILE A 377 -31.80 -13.57 36.31
C ILE A 377 -32.95 -13.27 35.35
N ARG A 378 -32.87 -13.74 34.11
CA ARG A 378 -33.84 -13.46 33.04
C ARG A 378 -35.06 -14.35 33.10
#